data_AF-A0A9D7KFY0-F1
#
_entry.id   AF-A0A9D7KFY0-F1
#
_cell.length_a   1.000
_cell.length_b   1.000
_cell.length_c   1.000
_cell.angle_alpha   90.00
_cell.angle_beta   90.00
_cell.angle_gamma   90.00
#
_symmetry.space_group_name_H-M   'P 1'
#
loop_
_entity.id
_entity.type
_entity.pdbx_description
1 polymer ?
#
loop_
_entity_poly.entity_id
_entity_poly.type
_entity_poly.pdbx_seq_one_letter_code
_entity_poly.pdbx_strand_id
1 'polypeptide(L)' 'MSIKNISPITRVKGELTFGGDKSVSHRAVIFASMAEGGSVIKNISTSEDVKSTISV' A
#
# COMPACT_ATOMS: atom_id res chain seq x y z
N MET A 1 -20.64 -2.33 -6.62
CA MET A 1 -20.66 -2.17 -5.14
C MET A 1 -21.06 -3.53 -4.56
N SER A 2 -20.22 -4.14 -3.73
CA SER A 2 -20.48 -5.49 -3.19
C SER A 2 -20.80 -5.38 -1.70
N ILE A 3 -21.95 -5.92 -1.29
CA ILE A 3 -22.36 -5.95 0.12
C ILE A 3 -21.69 -7.17 0.78
N LYS A 4 -21.01 -6.95 1.91
CA LYS A 4 -20.48 -8.01 2.78
C LYS A 4 -21.22 -7.99 4.11
N ASN A 5 -21.84 -9.11 4.46
CA ASN A 5 -22.40 -9.32 5.79
C ASN A 5 -21.30 -9.83 6.73
N ILE A 6 -21.11 -9.18 7.87
CA ILE A 6 -20.16 -9.59 8.90
C ILE A 6 -20.97 -10.03 10.12
N SER A 7 -20.74 -11.26 10.58
CA SER A 7 -21.35 -11.80 11.80
C SER A 7 -20.52 -11.43 13.04
N PRO A 8 -21.14 -11.33 14.23
CA PRO A 8 -20.41 -11.12 15.47
C PRO A 8 -19.35 -12.22 15.72
N ILE A 9 -18.19 -11.82 16.24
CA ILE A 9 -17.13 -12.74 16.65
C ILE A 9 -16.80 -12.53 18.13
N THR A 10 -16.45 -13.60 18.83
CA THR A 10 -16.20 -13.57 20.28
C THR A 10 -14.76 -13.22 20.65
N ARG A 11 -13.80 -13.48 19.74
CA ARG A 11 -12.37 -13.16 19.94
C ARG A 11 -11.61 -13.13 18.61
N VAL A 12 -10.57 -12.30 18.53
CA VAL A 12 -9.55 -12.32 17.46
C VAL A 12 -8.23 -12.78 18.07
N LYS A 13 -7.53 -13.72 17.41
CA LYS A 13 -6.17 -14.16 17.77
C LYS A 13 -5.40 -14.50 16.50
N GLY A 14 -4.20 -13.97 16.37
CA GLY A 14 -3.31 -14.22 15.24
C GLY A 14 -2.24 -13.15 15.14
N GLU A 15 -1.40 -13.26 14.12
CA GLU A 15 -0.39 -12.28 13.74
C GLU A 15 -0.75 -11.68 12.40
N LEU A 16 -0.42 -10.40 12.20
CA LEU A 16 -0.65 -9.69 10.96
C LEU A 16 0.69 -9.19 10.42
N THR A 17 0.90 -9.41 9.13
CA THR A 17 1.96 -8.73 8.40
C THR A 17 1.34 -7.57 7.64
N PHE A 18 1.88 -6.38 7.85
CA PHE A 18 1.42 -5.18 7.17
C PHE A 18 2.17 -5.01 5.85
N GLY A 19 1.42 -4.73 4.78
CA GLY A 19 2.02 -4.19 3.56
C GLY A 19 2.54 -2.77 3.78
N GLY A 20 3.12 -2.19 2.73
CA GLY A 20 3.58 -0.80 2.75
C GLY A 20 2.50 0.20 3.09
N ASP A 21 2.88 1.25 3.83
CA ASP A 21 1.99 2.40 4.07
C ASP A 21 1.70 3.14 2.77
N LYS A 22 0.43 3.50 2.57
CA LYS A 22 -0.05 4.17 1.36
C LYS A 22 0.63 5.52 1.14
N SER A 23 0.69 6.36 2.16
CA SER A 23 1.21 7.73 2.05
C SER A 23 2.73 7.74 1.88
N VAL A 24 3.44 6.87 2.60
CA VAL A 24 4.90 6.69 2.47
C VAL A 24 5.23 6.15 1.08
N SER A 25 4.49 5.15 0.61
CA SER A 25 4.70 4.57 -0.72
C SER A 25 4.46 5.59 -1.82
N HIS A 26 3.38 6.37 -1.73
CA HIS A 26 3.07 7.42 -2.69
C HIS A 26 4.20 8.47 -2.76
N ARG A 27 4.69 8.93 -1.60
CA ARG A 27 5.81 9.88 -1.54
C ARG A 27 7.12 9.27 -2.03
N ALA A 28 7.39 8.01 -1.71
CA ALA A 28 8.60 7.32 -2.17
C ALA A 28 8.66 7.23 -3.70
N VAL A 29 7.53 6.95 -4.36
CA VAL A 29 7.43 6.94 -5.83
C VAL A 29 7.69 8.34 -6.41
N ILE A 30 7.08 9.38 -5.84
CA ILE A 30 7.31 10.77 -6.27
C ILE A 30 8.79 11.15 -6.15
N PHE A 31 9.43 10.84 -5.03
CA PHE A 31 10.85 11.18 -4.86
C PHE A 31 11.74 10.36 -5.78
N ALA A 32 11.41 9.08 -6.02
CA ALA A 32 12.13 8.23 -6.95
C ALA A 32 12.06 8.74 -8.40
N SER A 33 10.92 9.29 -8.84
CA SER A 33 10.79 9.85 -10.19
C SER A 33 11.56 11.16 -10.39
N MET A 34 11.89 11.85 -9.31
CA MET A 34 12.71 13.07 -9.31
C MET A 34 14.21 12.80 -9.15
N ALA A 35 14.60 11.59 -8.76
CA ALA A 35 15.97 11.24 -8.48
C ALA A 35 16.76 10.97 -9.77
N GLU A 36 18.05 11.30 -9.77
CA GLU A 36 18.96 10.87 -10.83
C GLU A 36 19.34 9.39 -10.63
N GLY A 37 19.21 8.58 -11.69
CA GLY A 37 19.51 7.15 -11.66
C GLY A 37 18.31 6.28 -11.24
N GLY A 38 18.60 5.04 -10.83
CA GLY A 38 17.58 4.06 -10.46
C GLY A 38 17.30 4.02 -8.96
N SER A 39 16.02 3.93 -8.59
CA SER A 39 15.59 3.73 -7.20
C SER A 39 15.02 2.33 -6.98
N VAL A 40 15.28 1.73 -5.82
CA VAL A 40 14.70 0.43 -5.40
C VAL A 40 13.88 0.63 -4.14
N ILE A 41 12.56 0.52 -4.26
CA ILE A 41 11.62 0.66 -3.13
C ILE A 41 11.10 -0.73 -2.73
N LYS A 42 11.22 -1.09 -1.45
CA LYS A 42 10.76 -2.36 -0.89
C LYS A 42 9.52 -2.17 -0.03
N ASN A 43 8.69 -3.22 0.07
CA ASN A 43 7.41 -3.20 0.79
C ASN A 43 6.52 -2.03 0.36
N ILE A 44 6.36 -1.82 -0.94
CA ILE A 44 5.50 -0.75 -1.47
C ILE A 44 4.02 -1.13 -1.31
N SER A 45 3.20 -0.15 -0.98
CA SER A 45 1.76 -0.34 -0.83
C SER A 45 1.12 -0.72 -2.17
N THR A 46 0.24 -1.72 -2.17
CA THR A 46 -0.52 -2.15 -3.35
C THR A 46 -1.83 -1.39 -3.53
N SER A 47 -2.01 -0.26 -2.83
CA SER A 47 -3.19 0.60 -2.96
C SER A 47 -3.32 1.15 -4.38
N GLU A 48 -4.55 1.40 -4.82
CA GLU A 48 -4.81 1.89 -6.18
C GLU A 48 -4.23 3.29 -6.42
N ASP A 49 -4.23 4.15 -5.41
CA ASP A 49 -3.58 5.47 -5.49
C ASP A 49 -2.09 5.34 -5.81
N VAL A 50 -1.37 4.45 -5.12
CA VAL A 50 0.07 4.25 -5.35
C VAL A 50 0.33 3.67 -6.73
N LYS A 51 -0.50 2.72 -7.18
CA LYS A 51 -0.42 2.22 -8.57
C LYS A 51 -0.64 3.34 -9.58
N SER A 52 -1.60 4.22 -9.31
CA SER A 52 -1.90 5.37 -10.17
C SER A 52 -0.69 6.31 -10.24
N THR A 53 -0.01 6.58 -9.12
CA THR A 53 1.23 7.39 -9.09
C THR A 53 2.35 6.75 -9.90
N ILE A 54 2.50 5.42 -9.86
CA ILE A 54 3.53 4.69 -10.61
C ILE A 54 3.25 4.70 -12.12
N SER A 55 1.97 4.74 -12.51
CA SER A 55 1.56 4.66 -13.92
C SER A 55 1.64 5.98 -14.70
N VAL A 56 2.06 7.07 -14.05
CA VAL A 56 2.28 8.39 -14.66
C VAL A 56 3.76 8.55 -14.98
#